data_AF-A0A2N2K0A4-F1
#
_entry.id   AF-A0A2N2K0A4-F1
#
_cell.length_a   1.000
_cell.length_b   1.000
_cell.length_c   1.000
_cell.angle_alpha   90.00
_cell.angle_beta   90.00
_cell.angle_gamma   90.00
#
_symmetry.space_group_name_H-M   'P 1'
#
loop_
_entity.id
_entity.type
_entity.pdbx_description
1 polymer ?
#
loop_
_entity_poly.entity_id
_entity_poly.type
_entity_poly.pdbx_seq_one_letter_code
_entity_poly.pdbx_strand_id
1 'polypeptide(L)'
;MKMKRIFLFLLITMVMALFQSPALALAQERPQVGGFEQIPPGQHDDSAIGAGWGHRSMTYGMMNLMSGMTSQVASILRSGKATPEMMDKLSQILDHIAGMLNYAPAYMMGTKTVDSNMMTEMQQMLMDLEKMRKEIGAR
;
A
#
# COMPACT_ATOMS: atom_id res chain seq x y z
N MET A 1 28.39 -17.26 60.11
CA MET A 1 27.34 -16.20 60.11
C MET A 1 27.56 -15.09 59.06
N LYS A 2 28.81 -14.71 58.71
CA LYS A 2 29.11 -13.64 57.74
C LYS A 2 28.77 -13.99 56.26
N MET A 3 28.99 -15.23 55.81
CA MET A 3 28.69 -15.64 54.40
C MET A 3 27.21 -15.55 54.03
N LYS A 4 26.29 -15.88 54.96
CA LYS A 4 24.83 -15.80 54.70
C LYS A 4 24.36 -14.36 54.43
N ARG A 5 25.03 -13.36 55.04
CA ARG A 5 24.71 -11.94 54.84
C ARG A 5 25.18 -11.43 53.48
N ILE A 6 26.33 -11.91 53.01
CA ILE A 6 26.87 -11.56 51.68
C ILE A 6 26.00 -12.18 50.58
N PHE A 7 25.57 -13.42 50.76
CA PHE A 7 24.69 -14.09 49.80
C PHE A 7 23.32 -13.42 49.69
N LEU A 8 22.75 -13.01 50.83
CA LEU A 8 21.50 -12.26 50.86
C LEU A 8 21.63 -10.89 50.18
N PHE A 9 22.77 -10.21 50.35
CA PHE A 9 23.04 -8.93 49.71
C PHE A 9 23.15 -9.07 48.18
N LEU A 10 23.83 -10.11 47.70
CA LEU A 10 23.94 -10.44 46.27
C LEU A 10 22.59 -10.82 45.65
N LEU A 11 21.73 -11.53 46.39
CA LEU A 11 20.40 -11.88 45.92
C LEU A 11 19.53 -10.63 45.75
N ILE A 12 19.58 -9.70 46.71
CA ILE A 12 18.81 -8.45 46.67
C ILE A 12 19.29 -7.56 45.51
N THR A 13 20.60 -7.44 45.27
CA THR A 13 21.12 -6.66 44.14
C THR A 13 20.79 -7.31 42.80
N MET A 14 20.80 -8.64 42.69
CA MET A 14 20.36 -9.34 41.47
C MET A 14 18.86 -9.12 41.20
N VAL A 15 18.02 -9.15 42.24
CA VAL A 15 16.59 -8.87 42.11
C VAL A 15 16.35 -7.42 41.70
N MET A 16 17.06 -6.45 42.30
CA MET A 16 16.95 -5.05 41.89
C MET A 16 17.42 -4.82 40.44
N ALA A 17 18.47 -5.51 39.98
CA ALA A 17 18.91 -5.44 38.58
C ALA A 17 17.88 -6.02 37.60
N LEU A 18 17.13 -7.06 38.00
CA LEU A 18 16.04 -7.62 37.19
C LEU A 18 14.83 -6.68 37.11
N PHE A 19 14.54 -5.90 38.15
CA PHE A 19 13.45 -4.91 38.14
C PHE A 19 13.82 -3.56 37.52
N GLN A 20 15.11 -3.28 37.28
CA GLN A 20 15.58 -2.07 36.59
C GLN A 20 15.81 -2.24 35.09
N SER A 21 15.49 -3.41 34.54
CA SER A 21 15.61 -3.66 33.10
C SER A 21 14.47 -2.96 32.34
N PRO A 22 14.73 -1.91 31.53
CA PRO A 22 13.69 -1.24 30.74
C PRO A 22 13.13 -2.14 29.63
N ALA A 23 13.70 -3.33 29.45
CA ALA A 23 13.28 -4.32 28.45
C ALA A 23 11.86 -4.87 28.67
N LEU A 24 11.30 -4.77 29.89
CA LEU A 24 9.96 -5.27 30.22
C LEU A 24 8.85 -4.22 30.09
N ALA A 25 9.17 -2.97 29.76
CA ALA A 25 8.20 -1.87 29.80
C ALA A 25 7.72 -1.37 28.42
N LEU A 26 8.18 -1.93 27.30
CA LEU A 26 7.85 -1.40 25.95
C LEU A 26 7.52 -2.46 24.90
N ALA A 27 6.95 -3.60 25.29
CA ALA A 27 6.10 -4.37 24.38
C ALA A 27 4.71 -3.73 24.34
N GLN A 28 4.66 -2.46 23.94
CA GLN A 28 3.41 -1.76 23.70
C GLN A 28 2.82 -2.40 22.43
N GLU A 29 1.79 -3.24 22.60
CA GLU A 29 1.05 -3.84 21.49
C GLU A 29 0.67 -2.72 20.51
N ARG A 30 1.38 -2.66 19.38
CA ARG A 30 1.15 -1.61 18.40
C ARG A 30 -0.18 -1.93 17.72
N PRO A 31 -1.14 -0.98 17.69
CA PRO A 31 -2.44 -1.24 17.09
C PRO A 31 -2.26 -1.54 15.61
N GLN A 32 -2.47 -2.81 15.25
CA GLN A 32 -2.40 -3.28 13.87
C GLN A 32 -3.68 -2.85 13.14
N VAL A 33 -3.52 -2.19 11.99
CA VAL A 33 -4.64 -1.91 11.09
C VAL A 33 -4.46 -2.81 9.88
N GLY A 34 -5.39 -3.76 9.70
CA GLY A 34 -5.30 -4.75 8.62
C GLY A 34 -4.10 -5.71 8.72
N GLY A 35 -3.57 -5.95 9.92
CA GLY A 35 -2.43 -6.85 10.15
C GLY A 35 -1.05 -6.21 9.97
N PHE A 36 -0.98 -4.88 9.79
CA PHE A 36 0.27 -4.14 9.66
C PHE A 36 0.52 -3.23 10.85
N GLU A 37 1.79 -3.18 11.27
CA GLU A 37 2.24 -2.39 12.40
C GLU A 37 2.25 -0.89 12.05
N GLN A 38 1.50 -0.08 12.80
CA GLN A 38 1.53 1.37 12.63
C GLN A 38 2.82 1.96 13.21
N ILE A 39 3.52 2.77 12.41
CA ILE A 39 4.72 3.48 12.86
C ILE A 39 4.27 4.66 13.76
N PRO A 40 4.82 4.81 14.97
CA PRO A 40 4.45 5.89 15.89
C PRO A 40 4.75 7.28 15.32
N PRO A 41 3.92 8.31 15.64
CA PRO A 41 4.25 9.70 15.32
C PRO A 41 5.58 10.08 15.98
N GLY A 42 6.55 10.56 15.19
CA GLY A 42 7.82 11.09 15.69
C GLY A 42 8.99 10.09 15.76
N GLN A 43 8.81 8.82 15.34
CA GLN A 43 9.90 7.88 15.10
C GLN A 43 10.13 7.69 13.61
N HIS A 44 10.57 8.75 12.94
CA HIS A 44 11.01 8.66 11.55
C HIS A 44 12.38 9.34 11.45
N ASP A 45 13.28 8.75 10.69
CA ASP A 45 14.28 9.54 10.01
C ASP A 45 13.52 10.42 8.99
N ASP A 46 13.74 11.73 8.96
CA ASP A 46 12.99 12.66 8.10
C ASP A 46 13.07 12.27 6.62
N SER A 47 14.11 11.51 6.25
CA SER A 47 14.30 10.87 4.95
C SER A 47 13.21 9.82 4.59
N ALA A 48 12.64 9.14 5.58
CA ALA A 48 11.61 8.11 5.42
C ALA A 48 10.18 8.69 5.34
N ILE A 49 9.95 9.86 5.97
CA ILE A 49 8.68 10.58 5.89
C ILE A 49 8.41 10.98 4.43
N GLY A 50 9.39 11.57 3.75
CA GLY A 50 9.24 12.03 2.36
C GLY A 50 8.96 10.91 1.35
N ALA A 51 9.59 9.74 1.52
CA ALA A 51 9.37 8.59 0.65
C ALA A 51 7.92 8.08 0.78
N GLY A 52 7.37 7.99 1.99
CA GLY A 52 6.00 7.53 2.23
C GLY A 52 4.92 8.46 1.66
N TRP A 53 5.12 9.79 1.72
CA TRP A 53 4.20 10.76 1.12
C TRP A 53 4.18 10.69 -0.41
N GLY A 54 5.34 10.48 -1.04
CA GLY A 54 5.45 10.25 -2.48
C GLY A 54 4.66 9.02 -2.93
N HIS A 55 4.83 7.89 -2.25
CA HIS A 55 4.11 6.66 -2.59
C HIS A 55 2.60 6.79 -2.34
N ARG A 56 2.16 7.44 -1.25
CA ARG A 56 0.73 7.65 -0.97
C ARG A 56 0.05 8.57 -1.99
N SER A 57 0.70 9.69 -2.35
CA SER A 57 0.17 10.61 -3.36
C SER A 57 0.11 9.98 -4.74
N MET A 58 1.14 9.21 -5.13
CA MET A 58 1.13 8.45 -6.38
C MET A 58 0.06 7.34 -6.36
N THR A 59 -0.11 6.61 -5.25
CA THR A 59 -1.19 5.62 -5.11
C THR A 59 -2.55 6.27 -5.30
N TYR A 60 -2.80 7.42 -4.67
CA TYR A 60 -4.06 8.15 -4.82
C TYR A 60 -4.30 8.56 -6.29
N GLY A 61 -3.26 9.05 -6.97
CA GLY A 61 -3.31 9.34 -8.41
C GLY A 61 -3.67 8.11 -9.24
N MET A 62 -3.03 6.97 -8.97
CA MET A 62 -3.32 5.70 -9.65
C MET A 62 -4.75 5.21 -9.39
N MET A 63 -5.26 5.32 -8.15
CA MET A 63 -6.64 4.95 -7.84
C MET A 63 -7.66 5.81 -8.57
N ASN A 64 -7.42 7.12 -8.68
CA ASN A 64 -8.28 8.00 -9.47
C ASN A 64 -8.23 7.66 -10.96
N LEU A 65 -7.05 7.33 -11.48
CA LEU A 65 -6.89 6.89 -12.87
C LEU A 65 -7.69 5.61 -13.14
N MET A 66 -7.53 4.60 -12.28
CA MET A 66 -8.25 3.32 -12.37
C MET A 66 -9.77 3.52 -12.27
N SER A 67 -10.23 4.38 -11.37
CA SER A 67 -11.64 4.76 -11.25
C SER A 67 -12.17 5.40 -12.54
N GLY A 68 -11.41 6.33 -13.12
CA GLY A 68 -11.72 6.96 -14.39
C GLY A 68 -11.79 5.97 -15.56
N MET A 69 -10.80 5.07 -15.66
CA MET A 69 -10.78 4.02 -16.68
C MET A 69 -11.97 3.06 -16.53
N THR A 70 -12.28 2.62 -15.31
CA THR A 70 -13.44 1.76 -15.03
C THR A 70 -14.75 2.44 -15.44
N SER A 71 -14.86 3.75 -15.18
CA SER A 71 -16.03 4.54 -15.58
C SER A 71 -16.17 4.63 -17.10
N GLN A 72 -15.06 4.79 -17.83
CA GLN A 72 -15.06 4.78 -19.29
C GLN A 72 -15.44 3.42 -19.85
N VAL A 73 -14.89 2.33 -19.31
CA VAL A 73 -15.28 0.96 -19.68
C VAL A 73 -16.79 0.78 -19.50
N ALA A 74 -17.33 1.16 -18.33
CA ALA A 74 -18.76 1.08 -18.07
C ALA A 74 -19.59 1.97 -19.02
N SER A 75 -19.08 3.12 -19.44
CA SER A 75 -19.74 3.97 -20.45
C SER A 75 -19.81 3.28 -21.82
N ILE A 76 -18.69 2.70 -22.26
CA ILE A 76 -18.60 1.96 -23.53
C ILE A 76 -19.53 0.75 -23.52
N LEU A 77 -19.53 -0.04 -22.44
CA LEU A 77 -20.42 -1.19 -22.29
C LEU A 77 -21.90 -0.79 -22.29
N ARG A 78 -22.27 0.26 -21.55
CA ARG A 78 -23.65 0.77 -21.50
C ARG A 78 -24.14 1.35 -22.83
N SER A 79 -23.26 1.74 -23.74
CA SER A 79 -23.66 2.22 -25.07
C SER A 79 -24.39 1.15 -25.89
N GLY A 80 -24.17 -0.14 -25.58
CA GLY A 80 -24.69 -1.27 -26.36
C GLY A 80 -24.08 -1.40 -27.76
N LYS A 81 -23.04 -0.62 -28.07
CA LYS A 81 -22.39 -0.57 -29.39
C LYS A 81 -20.97 -1.15 -29.40
N ALA A 82 -20.53 -1.74 -28.29
CA ALA A 82 -19.21 -2.37 -28.20
C ALA A 82 -19.13 -3.58 -29.15
N THR A 83 -18.15 -3.59 -30.03
CA THR A 83 -17.88 -4.74 -30.91
C THR A 83 -17.24 -5.89 -30.11
N PRO A 84 -17.25 -7.14 -30.61
CA PRO A 84 -16.56 -8.24 -29.94
C PRO A 84 -15.08 -7.97 -29.65
N GLU A 85 -14.38 -7.30 -30.58
CA GLU A 85 -12.99 -6.88 -30.39
C GLU A 85 -12.83 -5.85 -29.27
N MET A 86 -13.76 -4.87 -29.20
CA MET A 86 -13.78 -3.92 -28.07
C MET A 86 -14.03 -4.66 -26.76
N MET A 87 -14.94 -5.62 -26.72
CA MET A 87 -15.25 -6.38 -25.50
C MET A 87 -14.02 -7.14 -24.98
N ASP A 88 -13.25 -7.78 -25.87
CA ASP A 88 -11.99 -8.44 -25.51
C ASP A 88 -10.99 -7.43 -24.93
N LYS A 89 -10.82 -6.28 -25.60
CA LYS A 89 -9.92 -5.23 -25.14
C LYS A 89 -10.34 -4.63 -23.79
N LEU A 90 -11.64 -4.41 -23.59
CA LEU A 90 -12.19 -3.91 -22.33
C LEU A 90 -11.98 -4.93 -21.20
N SER A 91 -12.08 -6.23 -21.49
CA SER A 91 -11.76 -7.28 -20.52
C SER A 91 -10.30 -7.20 -20.08
N GLN A 92 -9.37 -7.11 -21.03
CA GLN A 92 -7.94 -6.96 -20.73
C GLN A 92 -7.65 -5.72 -19.86
N ILE A 93 -8.33 -4.60 -20.14
CA ILE A 93 -8.21 -3.37 -19.36
C ILE A 93 -8.72 -3.58 -17.92
N LEU A 94 -9.87 -4.24 -17.75
CA LEU A 94 -10.42 -4.55 -16.42
C LEU A 94 -9.51 -5.49 -15.62
N ASP A 95 -8.93 -6.50 -16.26
CA ASP A 95 -7.99 -7.41 -15.63
C ASP A 95 -6.73 -6.67 -15.15
N HIS A 96 -6.22 -5.74 -15.97
CA HIS A 96 -5.09 -4.91 -15.58
C HIS A 96 -5.45 -3.98 -14.40
N ILE A 97 -6.63 -3.33 -14.43
CA ILE A 97 -7.12 -2.52 -13.30
C ILE A 97 -7.20 -3.35 -12.02
N ALA A 98 -7.72 -4.58 -12.09
CA ALA A 98 -7.78 -5.48 -10.94
C ALA A 98 -6.37 -5.83 -10.43
N GLY A 99 -5.42 -6.11 -11.33
CA GLY A 99 -4.02 -6.32 -11.00
C GLY A 99 -3.41 -5.12 -10.26
N MET A 100 -3.69 -3.91 -10.73
CA MET A 100 -3.18 -2.66 -10.15
C MET A 100 -3.82 -2.33 -8.80
N LEU A 101 -5.11 -2.61 -8.61
CA LEU A 101 -5.76 -2.48 -7.31
C LEU A 101 -5.18 -3.45 -6.28
N ASN A 102 -4.83 -4.67 -6.69
CA ASN A 102 -4.12 -5.63 -5.84
C ASN A 102 -2.66 -5.23 -5.57
N TYR A 103 -2.04 -4.47 -6.49
CA TYR A 103 -0.69 -3.94 -6.35
C TYR A 103 -0.60 -2.75 -5.40
N ALA A 104 -1.65 -1.92 -5.35
CA ALA A 104 -1.67 -0.64 -4.64
C ALA A 104 -1.23 -0.71 -3.17
N PRO A 105 -1.67 -1.69 -2.34
CA PRO A 105 -1.22 -1.78 -0.95
C PRO A 105 0.30 -2.00 -0.84
N ALA A 106 0.87 -2.86 -1.69
CA ALA A 106 2.30 -3.14 -1.68
C ALA A 106 3.13 -1.93 -2.11
N TYR A 107 2.62 -1.15 -3.07
CA TYR A 107 3.22 0.12 -3.50
C TYR A 107 3.11 1.20 -2.40
N MET A 108 1.96 1.33 -1.72
CA MET A 108 1.79 2.25 -0.59
C MET A 108 2.77 1.97 0.56
N MET A 109 3.07 0.69 0.79
CA MET A 109 4.04 0.25 1.79
C MET A 109 5.51 0.40 1.33
N GLY A 110 5.76 0.85 0.09
CA GLY A 110 7.11 0.99 -0.47
C GLY A 110 7.79 -0.35 -0.77
N THR A 111 7.04 -1.46 -0.75
CA THR A 111 7.58 -2.81 -1.00
C THR A 111 7.64 -3.15 -2.49
N LYS A 112 6.97 -2.36 -3.33
CA LYS A 112 7.05 -2.45 -4.77
C LYS A 112 7.08 -1.06 -5.39
N THR A 113 7.58 -0.94 -6.62
CA THR A 113 7.70 0.33 -7.36
C THR A 113 6.99 0.23 -8.70
N VAL A 114 6.31 1.29 -9.13
CA VAL A 114 5.77 1.33 -10.49
C VAL A 114 6.92 1.56 -11.46
N ASP A 115 7.09 0.67 -12.42
CA ASP A 115 8.11 0.80 -13.46
C ASP A 115 7.57 1.56 -14.69
N SER A 116 8.48 1.89 -15.62
CA SER A 116 8.15 2.61 -16.85
C SER A 116 7.20 1.84 -17.75
N ASN A 117 7.27 0.51 -17.77
CA ASN A 117 6.45 -0.32 -18.64
C ASN A 117 4.99 -0.28 -18.19
N MET A 118 4.75 -0.39 -16.88
CA MET A 118 3.40 -0.24 -16.30
C MET A 118 2.78 1.11 -16.65
N MET A 119 3.58 2.19 -16.63
CA MET A 119 3.11 3.52 -17.03
C MET A 119 2.76 3.59 -18.52
N THR A 120 3.57 2.98 -19.38
CA THR A 120 3.31 2.89 -20.82
C THR A 120 2.05 2.08 -21.12
N GLU A 121 1.87 0.94 -20.45
CA GLU A 121 0.66 0.11 -20.58
C GLU A 121 -0.60 0.89 -20.18
N MET A 122 -0.56 1.59 -19.05
CA MET A 122 -1.68 2.45 -18.63
C MET A 122 -2.00 3.55 -19.63
N GLN A 123 -0.97 4.19 -20.20
CA GLN A 123 -1.15 5.22 -21.22
C GLN A 123 -1.79 4.65 -22.49
N GLN A 124 -1.34 3.47 -22.93
CA GLN A 124 -1.90 2.79 -24.10
C GLN A 124 -3.37 2.44 -23.87
N MET A 125 -3.71 1.90 -22.70
CA MET A 125 -5.10 1.57 -22.37
C MET A 125 -6.01 2.79 -22.35
N LEU A 126 -5.52 3.95 -21.86
CA LEU A 126 -6.28 5.21 -21.92
C LEU A 126 -6.52 5.66 -23.37
N MET A 127 -5.53 5.51 -24.24
CA MET A 127 -5.69 5.80 -25.66
C MET A 127 -6.69 4.86 -26.33
N ASP A 128 -6.64 3.57 -25.97
CA ASP A 128 -7.57 2.56 -26.47
C ASP A 128 -9.02 2.87 -26.04
N LEU A 129 -9.23 3.23 -24.76
CA LEU A 129 -10.55 3.66 -24.26
C LEU A 129 -11.07 4.90 -24.99
N GLU A 130 -10.22 5.91 -25.18
CA GLU A 130 -10.62 7.13 -25.88
C GLU A 130 -10.97 6.86 -27.35
N LYS A 131 -10.19 5.99 -28.02
CA LYS A 131 -10.46 5.55 -29.39
C LYS A 131 -11.80 4.83 -29.46
N MET A 132 -12.03 3.82 -28.60
CA MET A 132 -13.29 3.08 -28.56
C MET A 132 -14.49 4.00 -28.27
N ARG A 133 -14.33 4.95 -27.34
CA ARG A 133 -15.37 5.94 -27.01
C ARG A 133 -15.75 6.80 -28.22
N LYS A 134 -14.76 7.25 -29.01
CA LYS A 134 -15.00 8.01 -30.24
C LYS A 134 -15.70 7.19 -31.31
N GLU A 135 -15.29 5.93 -31.51
CA GLU A 135 -15.85 5.04 -32.53
C GLU A 135 -17.34 4.77 -32.30
N ILE A 136 -17.76 4.60 -31.04
CA ILE A 136 -19.17 4.33 -30.70
C ILE A 136 -20.00 5.61 -30.50
N GLY A 137 -19.37 6.78 -30.54
CA GLY A 137 -20.00 8.08 -30.28
C GLY A 137 -20.50 8.26 -28.85
N ALA A 138 -19.85 7.61 -27.87
CA ALA A 138 -20.15 7.82 -26.46
C ALA A 138 -19.56 9.18 -26.01
N ARG A 139 -20.32 9.95 -25.24
CA ARG A 139 -19.85 11.21 -24.64
C ARG A 139 -19.17 10.93 -23.31
#